data_AF-A0A5J5DK59-F1
#
_entry.id   AF-A0A5J5DK59-F1
#
_cell.length_a   1.000
_cell.length_b   1.000
_cell.length_c   1.000
_cell.angle_alpha   90.00
_cell.angle_beta   90.00
_cell.angle_gamma   90.00
#
_symmetry.space_group_name_H-M   'P 1'
#
loop_
_entity.id
_entity.type
_entity.pdbx_description
1 polymer ?
#
loop_
_entity_poly.entity_id
_entity_poly.type
_entity_poly.pdbx_seq_one_letter_code
_entity_poly.pdbx_strand_id
1 'polypeptide(L)'
;MAASVRCFLRSGKNAVSALSRRGFHKSSPAAVQMMVRDALNQAMDEELERDERVFLLGEEVAQYDGAYKVSRGLWKKYGDKRIIDTPITERLTLMLPLSQPPSQAGLRPICEFMTFNFSMQAIDQIINSAAKTYYMSAGFQSVPIVFRGPNGASAGVAAQHSHAEDAKGLLKSAIRDDNPGTHVSLVSHSRYVSHCLDAAVVLAKEGIECEVINLRTIRPLDVECIETSVMKTNHLVTVEGGWPQFGVGAEICARIMEGPAFNYLDAPATRVTGVDIPMPYAKILEDNSLPQIKDIIFSVKKTLNAEPHHHDPPLLLLRPFVIIIILLFIHLIPLFSLPSLLPLLLLPLLLCSLLSLLLHLCLFLLFLLHCYLYRIHFFLLYCHLITFFLILLLLLLLLLLFFFVVIVVVVIVVVIIIVVVIILLLFFFLLLIFFFNILFLHSHGVEGVKSSARAALQAQLCPQSGLQEVVLPDVPGEEWDGQRQHGPALQQRLGLVL
;
A
#
# COMPACT_ATOMS: atom_id res chain seq x y z
N MET A 1 -45.08 -33.52 -1.95
CA MET A 1 -43.85 -34.33 -1.84
C MET A 1 -43.07 -34.53 -3.16
N ALA A 2 -43.69 -34.52 -4.35
CA ALA A 2 -42.96 -34.74 -5.62
C ALA A 2 -42.14 -33.55 -6.18
N ALA A 3 -42.32 -32.33 -5.65
CA ALA A 3 -41.59 -31.13 -6.08
C ALA A 3 -40.25 -30.91 -5.33
N SER A 4 -40.16 -31.37 -4.07
CA SER A 4 -38.96 -31.20 -3.25
C SER A 4 -37.82 -32.17 -3.65
N VAL A 5 -38.17 -33.37 -4.11
CA VAL A 5 -37.20 -34.39 -4.56
C VAL A 5 -36.53 -34.00 -5.89
N ARG A 6 -37.21 -33.22 -6.74
CA ARG A 6 -36.67 -32.76 -8.04
C ARG A 6 -35.61 -31.67 -7.91
N CYS A 7 -35.63 -30.88 -6.82
CA CYS A 7 -34.62 -29.85 -6.56
C CYS A 7 -33.31 -30.47 -6.00
N PHE A 8 -33.44 -31.50 -5.16
CA PHE A 8 -32.28 -32.19 -4.57
C PHE A 8 -31.48 -32.98 -5.62
N LEU A 9 -32.15 -33.63 -6.57
CA LEU A 9 -31.50 -34.44 -7.62
C LEU A 9 -30.84 -33.61 -8.74
N ARG A 10 -31.17 -32.31 -8.87
CA ARG A 10 -30.54 -31.40 -9.85
C ARG A 10 -29.31 -30.69 -9.27
N SER A 11 -29.29 -30.47 -7.94
CA SER A 11 -28.14 -29.89 -7.23
C SER A 11 -26.98 -30.89 -7.08
N GLY A 12 -27.28 -32.16 -6.82
CA GLY A 12 -26.26 -33.20 -6.59
C GLY A 12 -25.40 -33.56 -7.82
N LYS A 13 -25.91 -33.42 -9.04
CA LYS A 13 -25.14 -33.76 -10.25
C LYS A 13 -24.15 -32.66 -10.68
N ASN A 14 -24.44 -31.40 -10.36
CA ASN A 14 -23.53 -30.29 -10.69
C ASN A 14 -22.47 -30.06 -9.61
N ALA A 15 -22.79 -30.32 -8.34
CA ALA A 15 -21.83 -30.18 -7.23
C ALA A 15 -20.68 -31.20 -7.32
N VAL A 16 -20.94 -32.43 -7.77
CA VAL A 16 -19.91 -33.47 -7.92
C VAL A 16 -19.00 -33.21 -9.13
N SER A 17 -19.49 -32.50 -10.16
CA SER A 17 -18.66 -32.13 -11.32
C SER A 17 -17.70 -30.96 -11.06
N ALA A 18 -18.01 -30.10 -10.09
CA ALA A 18 -17.18 -28.95 -9.72
C ALA A 18 -16.06 -29.30 -8.73
N LEU A 19 -16.23 -30.36 -7.93
CA LEU A 19 -15.24 -30.82 -6.95
C LEU A 19 -14.19 -31.80 -7.53
N SER A 20 -14.39 -32.30 -8.76
CA SER A 20 -13.55 -33.36 -9.35
C SER A 20 -12.52 -32.87 -10.40
N ARG A 21 -12.29 -31.55 -10.53
CA ARG A 21 -11.31 -31.00 -11.50
C ARG A 21 -10.16 -30.18 -10.89
N ARG A 22 -9.87 -30.30 -9.60
CA ARG A 22 -8.52 -29.95 -9.08
C ARG A 22 -7.60 -31.16 -9.22
N GLY A 23 -7.45 -31.63 -10.45
CA GLY A 23 -6.39 -32.59 -10.77
C GLY A 23 -5.08 -31.82 -10.86
N PHE A 24 -4.15 -32.10 -9.96
CA PHE A 24 -2.76 -31.66 -10.10
C PHE A 24 -2.26 -32.03 -11.50
N HIS A 25 -1.80 -31.04 -12.26
CA HIS A 25 -1.20 -31.30 -13.56
C HIS A 25 0.02 -32.20 -13.35
N LYS A 26 -0.10 -33.48 -13.69
CA LYS A 26 1.06 -34.34 -13.90
C LYS A 26 1.80 -33.79 -15.12
N SER A 27 3.02 -33.34 -14.93
CA SER A 27 3.89 -32.87 -16.00
C SER A 27 4.22 -34.02 -16.96
N SER A 28 3.85 -33.86 -18.24
CA SER A 28 4.42 -34.57 -19.38
C SER A 28 4.03 -33.83 -20.68
N PRO A 29 4.86 -33.71 -21.74
CA PRO A 29 6.19 -34.26 -21.99
C PRO A 29 7.30 -33.20 -21.82
N ALA A 30 8.56 -33.54 -22.16
CA ALA A 30 9.79 -32.75 -21.99
C ALA A 30 9.57 -31.23 -22.05
N ALA A 31 9.77 -30.57 -20.91
CA ALA A 31 9.57 -29.13 -20.78
C ALA A 31 10.50 -28.38 -21.75
N VAL A 32 9.91 -27.78 -22.78
CA VAL A 32 10.63 -26.85 -23.66
C VAL A 32 11.05 -25.66 -22.80
N GLN A 33 12.35 -25.41 -22.70
CA GLN A 33 12.84 -24.21 -22.02
C GLN A 33 12.40 -22.98 -22.81
N MET A 34 11.72 -22.08 -22.12
CA MET A 34 11.26 -20.81 -22.67
C MET A 34 11.36 -19.72 -21.62
N MET A 35 11.55 -18.48 -22.07
CA MET A 35 11.54 -17.32 -21.19
C MET A 35 10.09 -17.03 -20.74
N VAL A 36 9.91 -16.46 -19.55
CA VAL A 36 8.57 -16.05 -19.05
C VAL A 36 7.86 -15.15 -20.05
N ARG A 37 8.59 -14.23 -20.71
CA ARG A 37 8.06 -13.37 -21.77
C ARG A 37 7.43 -14.16 -22.93
N ASP A 38 8.04 -15.28 -23.33
CA ASP A 38 7.61 -16.07 -24.48
C ASP A 38 6.44 -16.97 -24.07
N ALA A 39 6.43 -17.46 -22.83
CA ALA A 39 5.29 -18.16 -22.25
C ALA A 39 4.04 -17.25 -22.17
N LEU A 40 4.22 -15.98 -21.79
CA LEU A 40 3.14 -14.98 -21.77
C LEU A 40 2.67 -14.64 -23.19
N ASN A 41 3.59 -14.48 -24.13
CA ASN A 41 3.28 -14.26 -25.54
C ASN A 41 2.45 -15.43 -26.11
N GLN A 42 2.92 -16.66 -25.92
CA GLN A 42 2.25 -17.88 -26.36
C GLN A 42 0.85 -17.99 -25.74
N ALA A 43 0.70 -17.73 -24.44
CA ALA A 43 -0.60 -17.78 -23.80
C ALA A 43 -1.58 -16.75 -24.37
N MET A 44 -1.12 -15.53 -24.71
CA MET A 44 -1.94 -14.55 -25.40
C MET A 44 -2.26 -14.96 -26.83
N ASP A 45 -1.27 -15.50 -27.56
CA ASP A 45 -1.44 -15.97 -28.93
C ASP A 45 -2.51 -17.07 -29.02
N GLU A 46 -2.42 -18.07 -28.14
CA GLU A 46 -3.38 -19.18 -28.04
C GLU A 46 -4.82 -18.67 -27.77
N GLU A 47 -4.99 -17.70 -26.87
CA GLU A 47 -6.33 -17.15 -26.57
C GLU A 47 -6.85 -16.18 -27.65
N LEU A 48 -5.98 -15.42 -28.32
CA LEU A 48 -6.33 -14.57 -29.45
C LEU A 48 -6.77 -15.39 -30.67
N GLU A 49 -6.11 -16.54 -30.90
CA GLU A 49 -6.47 -17.49 -31.94
C GLU A 49 -7.80 -18.19 -31.62
N ARG A 50 -8.00 -18.53 -30.35
CA ARG A 50 -9.17 -19.28 -29.87
C ARG A 50 -10.46 -18.45 -29.86
N ASP A 51 -10.41 -17.16 -29.53
CA ASP A 51 -11.59 -16.33 -29.36
C ASP A 51 -11.41 -14.96 -30.04
N GLU A 52 -12.16 -14.73 -31.12
CA GLU A 52 -12.13 -13.48 -31.90
C GLU A 52 -12.49 -12.23 -31.10
N ARG A 53 -13.15 -12.41 -29.94
CA ARG A 53 -13.56 -11.35 -29.04
C ARG A 53 -12.44 -10.90 -28.10
N VAL A 54 -11.36 -11.67 -27.98
CA VAL A 54 -10.17 -11.30 -27.19
C VAL A 54 -9.39 -10.27 -27.98
N PHE A 55 -8.94 -9.19 -27.36
CA PHE A 55 -8.07 -8.22 -28.03
C PHE A 55 -7.15 -7.57 -27.01
N LEU A 56 -5.96 -7.15 -27.44
CA LEU A 56 -4.95 -6.49 -26.63
C LEU A 56 -4.97 -5.00 -26.92
N LEU A 57 -4.97 -4.19 -25.87
CA LEU A 57 -4.77 -2.76 -25.96
C LEU A 57 -3.83 -2.25 -24.87
N GLY A 58 -3.04 -1.25 -25.22
CA GLY A 58 -2.10 -0.60 -24.31
C GLY A 58 -1.07 0.23 -25.07
N GLU A 59 -0.17 0.87 -24.35
CA GLU A 59 0.91 1.63 -24.94
C GLU A 59 1.95 0.69 -25.54
N GLU A 60 2.33 0.95 -26.80
CA GLU A 60 3.40 0.26 -27.53
C GLU A 60 3.19 -1.26 -27.72
N VAL A 61 1.99 -1.78 -27.51
CA VAL A 61 1.69 -3.21 -27.61
C VAL A 61 1.71 -3.74 -29.04
N ALA A 62 1.54 -2.88 -30.05
CA ALA A 62 1.36 -3.26 -31.44
C ALA A 62 2.62 -3.05 -32.29
N GLN A 63 2.80 -1.85 -32.89
CA GLN A 63 3.87 -1.62 -33.89
C GLN A 63 5.28 -1.69 -33.29
N TYR A 64 5.40 -1.39 -31.99
CA TYR A 64 6.66 -1.46 -31.25
C TYR A 64 6.98 -2.86 -30.70
N ASP A 65 6.13 -3.85 -30.99
CA ASP A 65 6.24 -5.23 -30.50
C ASP A 65 6.18 -5.37 -28.97
N GLY A 66 5.63 -4.38 -28.25
CA GLY A 66 5.55 -4.34 -26.78
C GLY A 66 6.77 -3.70 -26.12
N ALA A 67 6.54 -2.87 -25.09
CA ALA A 67 7.60 -2.19 -24.33
C ALA A 67 8.68 -3.17 -23.81
N TYR A 68 8.24 -4.28 -23.21
CA TYR A 68 9.11 -5.38 -22.76
C TYR A 68 9.12 -6.58 -23.71
N LYS A 69 8.60 -6.39 -24.92
CA LYS A 69 8.35 -7.37 -25.99
C LYS A 69 7.63 -8.66 -25.61
N VAL A 70 6.64 -8.53 -24.74
CA VAL A 70 5.71 -9.62 -24.38
C VAL A 70 4.67 -9.82 -25.48
N SER A 71 4.30 -8.79 -26.23
CA SER A 71 3.33 -8.84 -27.34
C SER A 71 3.97 -8.96 -28.73
N ARG A 72 5.27 -9.27 -28.80
CA ARG A 72 6.03 -9.36 -30.05
C ARG A 72 5.33 -10.24 -31.08
N GLY A 73 5.22 -9.75 -32.32
CA GLY A 73 4.67 -10.48 -33.46
C GLY A 73 3.15 -10.59 -33.48
N LEU A 74 2.44 -10.28 -32.39
CA LEU A 74 0.98 -10.41 -32.33
C LEU A 74 0.30 -9.43 -33.28
N TRP A 75 0.76 -8.18 -33.36
CA TRP A 75 0.18 -7.20 -34.30
C TRP A 75 0.36 -7.63 -35.76
N LYS A 76 1.54 -8.15 -36.10
CA LYS A 76 1.80 -8.69 -37.45
C LYS A 76 0.88 -9.88 -37.80
N LYS A 77 0.50 -10.70 -36.80
CA LYS A 77 -0.40 -11.85 -36.97
C LYS A 77 -1.88 -11.44 -37.04
N TYR A 78 -2.33 -10.53 -36.18
CA TYR A 78 -3.76 -10.25 -35.97
C TYR A 78 -4.26 -8.88 -36.44
N GLY A 79 -3.36 -7.95 -36.74
CA GLY A 79 -3.65 -6.62 -37.28
C GLY A 79 -4.30 -5.63 -36.29
N ASP A 80 -4.61 -4.45 -36.82
CA ASP A 80 -5.01 -3.25 -36.05
C ASP A 80 -6.30 -3.41 -35.25
N LYS A 81 -7.18 -4.35 -35.63
CA LYS A 81 -8.46 -4.56 -34.91
C LYS A 81 -8.29 -5.32 -33.59
N ARG A 82 -7.22 -6.10 -33.46
CA ARG A 82 -7.01 -7.04 -32.34
C ARG A 82 -5.88 -6.63 -31.43
N ILE A 83 -4.89 -5.90 -31.94
CA ILE A 83 -3.73 -5.42 -31.19
C ILE A 83 -3.65 -3.91 -31.40
N ILE A 84 -4.00 -3.15 -30.37
CA ILE A 84 -4.32 -1.73 -30.47
C ILE A 84 -3.35 -0.91 -29.63
N ASP A 85 -2.51 -0.10 -30.30
CA ASP A 85 -1.71 0.92 -29.62
C ASP A 85 -2.62 2.05 -29.11
N THR A 86 -2.46 2.41 -27.83
CA THR A 86 -3.18 3.53 -27.21
C THR A 86 -2.26 4.74 -27.01
N PRO A 87 -2.82 5.98 -26.98
CA PRO A 87 -2.11 7.13 -26.41
C PRO A 87 -1.72 6.88 -24.95
N ILE A 88 -0.80 7.69 -24.43
CA ILE A 88 -0.38 7.69 -23.02
C ILE A 88 -1.48 8.30 -22.17
N THR A 89 -2.53 7.52 -21.94
CA THR A 89 -3.69 7.90 -21.15
C THR A 89 -4.28 6.63 -20.56
N GLU A 90 -3.72 6.19 -19.44
CA GLU A 90 -4.03 4.94 -18.75
C GLU A 90 -5.52 4.84 -18.40
N ARG A 91 -6.16 5.97 -18.08
CA ARG A 91 -7.61 6.07 -17.89
C ARG A 91 -8.39 5.76 -19.18
N LEU A 92 -7.94 6.27 -20.32
CA LEU A 92 -8.59 6.08 -21.62
C LEU A 92 -8.42 4.64 -22.12
N THR A 93 -7.28 4.01 -21.85
CA THR A 93 -7.04 2.58 -22.07
C THR A 93 -8.14 1.72 -21.43
N LEU A 94 -8.71 2.16 -20.29
CA LEU A 94 -9.80 1.45 -19.63
C LEU A 94 -11.20 1.92 -20.03
N MET A 95 -11.36 3.18 -20.44
CA MET A 95 -12.68 3.70 -20.83
C MET A 95 -13.17 3.11 -22.16
N LEU A 96 -12.29 2.83 -23.12
CA LEU A 96 -12.70 2.25 -24.41
C LEU A 96 -13.42 0.89 -24.25
N PRO A 97 -12.92 -0.08 -23.45
CA PRO A 97 -13.62 -1.33 -23.20
C PRO A 97 -14.79 -1.22 -22.21
N LEU A 98 -14.79 -0.27 -21.27
CA LEU A 98 -15.83 -0.15 -20.22
C LEU A 98 -17.03 0.72 -20.63
N SER A 99 -16.90 1.55 -21.67
CA SER A 99 -17.96 2.47 -22.13
C SER A 99 -18.95 1.85 -23.14
N GLN A 100 -18.68 0.64 -23.63
CA GLN A 100 -19.54 0.00 -24.62
C GLN A 100 -20.79 -0.62 -23.96
N PRO A 101 -21.98 -0.45 -24.56
CA PRO A 101 -23.23 -0.93 -23.98
C PRO A 101 -23.27 -2.46 -23.85
N PRO A 102 -24.17 -3.00 -22.99
CA PRO A 102 -24.36 -4.44 -22.78
C PRO A 102 -24.65 -5.26 -24.06
N SER A 103 -24.97 -4.60 -25.17
CA SER A 103 -25.19 -5.24 -26.48
C SER A 103 -23.89 -5.50 -27.27
N GLN A 104 -22.74 -4.92 -26.87
CA GLN A 104 -21.39 -5.31 -27.32
C GLN A 104 -20.66 -6.22 -26.30
N ALA A 105 -21.38 -6.70 -25.27
CA ALA A 105 -20.89 -7.38 -24.06
C ALA A 105 -20.19 -8.75 -24.24
N GLY A 106 -19.72 -9.08 -25.43
CA GLY A 106 -18.96 -10.30 -25.69
C GLY A 106 -17.45 -10.10 -25.67
N LEU A 107 -16.97 -8.86 -25.79
CA LEU A 107 -15.54 -8.58 -25.92
C LEU A 107 -14.76 -8.92 -24.64
N ARG A 108 -13.51 -9.37 -24.83
CA ARG A 108 -12.64 -9.89 -23.76
C ARG A 108 -11.30 -9.16 -23.80
N PRO A 109 -11.27 -7.89 -23.41
CA PRO A 109 -10.07 -7.06 -23.47
C PRO A 109 -8.97 -7.57 -22.54
N ILE A 110 -7.74 -7.54 -23.05
CA ILE A 110 -6.49 -7.60 -22.30
C ILE A 110 -5.92 -6.19 -22.30
N CYS A 111 -6.04 -5.48 -21.18
CA CYS A 111 -5.46 -4.15 -21.00
C CYS A 111 -4.05 -4.29 -20.42
N GLU A 112 -3.06 -3.79 -21.16
CA GLU A 112 -1.66 -3.75 -20.71
C GLU A 112 -1.31 -2.37 -20.16
N PHE A 113 -0.86 -2.32 -18.91
CA PHE A 113 -0.13 -1.18 -18.37
C PHE A 113 1.35 -1.40 -18.61
N MET A 114 2.07 -0.38 -19.07
CA MET A 114 3.52 -0.47 -19.28
C MET A 114 4.22 -0.87 -17.99
N THR A 115 3.81 -0.33 -16.84
CA THR A 115 4.09 -0.87 -15.51
C THR A 115 2.88 -0.67 -14.61
N PHE A 116 2.69 -1.50 -13.59
CA PHE A 116 1.58 -1.32 -12.64
C PHE A 116 1.66 0.00 -11.85
N ASN A 117 2.84 0.63 -11.73
CA ASN A 117 2.96 1.99 -11.17
C ASN A 117 2.02 2.99 -11.87
N PHE A 118 1.81 2.83 -13.17
CA PHE A 118 0.93 3.70 -13.96
C PHE A 118 -0.55 3.32 -13.83
N SER A 119 -0.85 2.12 -13.32
CA SER A 119 -2.20 1.67 -13.03
C SER A 119 -2.89 2.56 -11.99
N MET A 120 -2.12 3.23 -11.11
CA MET A 120 -2.64 4.21 -10.15
C MET A 120 -3.49 5.30 -10.80
N GLN A 121 -3.17 5.72 -12.03
CA GLN A 121 -3.98 6.72 -12.75
C GLN A 121 -5.37 6.18 -13.15
N ALA A 122 -5.50 4.86 -13.28
CA ALA A 122 -6.68 4.17 -13.74
C ALA A 122 -7.35 3.30 -12.66
N ILE A 123 -6.86 3.33 -11.41
CA ILE A 123 -7.30 2.44 -10.33
C ILE A 123 -8.79 2.58 -10.01
N ASP A 124 -9.34 3.79 -10.15
CA ASP A 124 -10.78 4.04 -10.03
C ASP A 124 -11.60 3.16 -10.99
N GLN A 125 -11.16 3.02 -12.24
CA GLN A 125 -11.86 2.19 -13.22
C GLN A 125 -11.70 0.70 -12.93
N ILE A 126 -10.52 0.28 -12.46
CA ILE A 126 -10.27 -1.12 -12.05
C ILE A 126 -11.20 -1.49 -10.89
N ILE A 127 -11.31 -0.63 -9.87
CA ILE A 127 -12.02 -0.94 -8.64
C ILE A 127 -13.52 -0.64 -8.76
N ASN A 128 -13.90 0.58 -9.12
CA ASN A 128 -15.29 1.02 -9.08
C ASN A 128 -16.09 0.58 -10.32
N SER A 129 -15.48 0.64 -11.51
CA SER A 129 -16.17 0.31 -12.76
C SER A 129 -16.05 -1.16 -13.16
N ALA A 130 -14.97 -1.86 -12.83
CA ALA A 130 -14.81 -3.29 -13.17
C ALA A 130 -15.14 -4.21 -11.98
N ALA A 131 -14.38 -4.14 -10.88
CA ALA A 131 -14.47 -5.13 -9.80
C ALA A 131 -15.84 -5.18 -9.09
N LYS A 132 -16.51 -4.03 -8.93
CA LYS A 132 -17.78 -3.93 -8.18
C LYS A 132 -19.04 -4.13 -9.03
N THR A 133 -18.96 -3.96 -10.35
CA THR A 133 -20.13 -3.87 -11.24
C THR A 133 -20.99 -5.13 -11.25
N TYR A 134 -20.39 -6.32 -11.24
CA TYR A 134 -21.16 -7.56 -11.20
C TYR A 134 -21.99 -7.69 -9.92
N TYR A 135 -21.43 -7.27 -8.78
CA TYR A 135 -22.13 -7.27 -7.51
C TYR A 135 -23.23 -6.20 -7.45
N MET A 136 -22.92 -4.95 -7.85
CA MET A 136 -23.88 -3.84 -7.83
C MET A 136 -25.05 -4.05 -8.78
N SER A 137 -24.83 -4.75 -9.89
CA SER A 137 -25.88 -5.12 -10.85
C SER A 137 -26.62 -6.42 -10.49
N ALA A 138 -26.40 -6.97 -9.29
CA ALA A 138 -27.01 -8.23 -8.84
C ALA A 138 -26.79 -9.41 -9.82
N GLY A 139 -25.60 -9.47 -10.41
CA GLY A 139 -25.20 -10.51 -11.37
C GLY A 139 -25.61 -10.25 -12.81
N PHE A 140 -26.24 -9.11 -13.12
CA PHE A 140 -26.70 -8.80 -14.47
C PHE A 140 -25.56 -8.36 -15.41
N GLN A 141 -24.62 -7.56 -14.93
CA GLN A 141 -23.54 -6.99 -15.74
C GLN A 141 -22.17 -7.58 -15.35
N SER A 142 -21.67 -8.53 -16.13
CA SER A 142 -20.31 -9.04 -15.98
C SER A 142 -19.27 -8.16 -16.69
N VAL A 143 -18.03 -8.14 -16.19
CA VAL A 143 -16.91 -7.38 -16.78
C VAL A 143 -15.72 -8.33 -17.01
N PRO A 144 -15.68 -9.04 -18.16
CA PRO A 144 -14.64 -10.02 -18.47
C PRO A 144 -13.38 -9.34 -19.03
N ILE A 145 -12.62 -8.68 -18.15
CA ILE A 145 -11.40 -7.92 -18.48
C ILE A 145 -10.16 -8.52 -17.79
N VAL A 146 -9.01 -8.45 -18.45
CA VAL A 146 -7.70 -8.78 -17.89
C VAL A 146 -6.86 -7.51 -17.85
N PHE A 147 -6.34 -7.15 -16.68
CA PHE A 147 -5.29 -6.14 -16.54
C PHE A 147 -3.95 -6.84 -16.36
N ARG A 148 -2.94 -6.50 -17.15
CA ARG A 148 -1.60 -7.08 -17.06
C ARG A 148 -0.51 -6.03 -17.25
N GLY A 149 0.70 -6.38 -16.81
CA GLY A 149 1.86 -5.51 -16.85
C GLY A 149 2.93 -6.02 -15.88
N PRO A 150 4.19 -5.55 -16.00
CA PRO A 150 5.19 -5.78 -14.97
C PRO A 150 4.84 -5.04 -13.69
N ASN A 151 5.16 -5.66 -12.55
CA ASN A 151 4.84 -5.17 -11.21
C ASN A 151 6.01 -5.40 -10.26
N GLY A 152 6.22 -4.48 -9.31
CA GLY A 152 7.32 -4.52 -8.35
C GLY A 152 8.61 -3.89 -8.87
N ALA A 153 9.70 -4.16 -8.15
CA ALA A 153 10.99 -3.56 -8.44
C ALA A 153 11.64 -4.07 -9.73
N SER A 154 12.39 -3.17 -10.39
CA SER A 154 13.28 -3.46 -11.51
C SER A 154 14.72 -3.06 -11.12
N ALA A 155 15.62 -2.89 -12.09
CA ALA A 155 16.99 -2.45 -11.85
C ALA A 155 17.18 -0.99 -12.27
N GLY A 156 17.51 -0.11 -11.32
CA GLY A 156 17.88 1.28 -11.55
C GLY A 156 16.74 2.22 -11.96
N VAL A 157 15.48 1.85 -11.69
CA VAL A 157 14.31 2.63 -12.14
C VAL A 157 13.76 3.58 -11.05
N ALA A 158 14.34 3.53 -9.85
CA ALA A 158 14.03 4.40 -8.70
C ALA A 158 12.55 4.31 -8.24
N ALA A 159 12.14 5.27 -7.41
CA ALA A 159 10.94 5.19 -6.57
C ALA A 159 9.61 5.08 -7.35
N GLN A 160 9.44 5.83 -8.44
CA GLN A 160 8.16 5.91 -9.17
C GLN A 160 7.90 4.72 -10.11
N HIS A 161 8.86 3.81 -10.26
CA HIS A 161 8.79 2.67 -11.17
C HIS A 161 9.01 1.32 -10.48
N SER A 162 9.03 1.30 -9.14
CA SER A 162 9.39 0.10 -8.35
C SER A 162 8.33 -0.31 -7.33
N HIS A 163 7.12 0.25 -7.39
CA HIS A 163 6.04 -0.17 -6.50
C HIS A 163 5.57 -1.59 -6.84
N ALA A 164 5.33 -2.38 -5.81
CA ALA A 164 4.61 -3.63 -5.91
C ALA A 164 3.15 -3.39 -5.53
N GLU A 165 2.26 -3.39 -6.52
CA GLU A 165 0.82 -3.40 -6.32
C GLU A 165 0.30 -4.84 -6.39
N ASP A 166 -0.78 -5.15 -5.68
CA ASP A 166 -1.38 -6.49 -5.70
C ASP A 166 -2.00 -6.79 -7.07
N ALA A 167 -1.34 -7.66 -7.84
CA ALA A 167 -1.88 -8.17 -9.10
C ALA A 167 -2.54 -9.55 -8.91
N LYS A 168 -3.75 -9.72 -9.45
CA LYS A 168 -4.49 -10.98 -9.46
C LYS A 168 -4.27 -11.74 -10.76
N GLY A 169 -3.89 -13.01 -10.65
CA GLY A 169 -4.09 -14.01 -11.68
C GLY A 169 -2.82 -14.49 -12.35
N LEU A 170 -2.84 -15.76 -12.74
CA LEU A 170 -1.92 -16.33 -13.70
C LEU A 170 -2.68 -16.68 -14.95
N LEU A 171 -1.99 -16.69 -16.08
CA LEU A 171 -2.54 -17.29 -17.30
C LEU A 171 -2.71 -18.82 -17.15
N LYS A 172 -2.01 -19.48 -16.20
CA LYS A 172 -2.18 -20.90 -15.82
C LYS A 172 -2.02 -21.15 -14.30
N SER A 173 -2.85 -22.03 -13.73
CA SER A 173 -3.10 -22.31 -12.30
C SER A 173 -1.89 -22.66 -11.43
N ALA A 174 -2.02 -22.64 -10.10
CA ALA A 174 -1.00 -22.91 -9.08
C ALA A 174 -0.26 -24.27 -9.13
N ILE A 175 1.02 -24.31 -8.73
CA ILE A 175 1.87 -25.51 -8.57
C ILE A 175 2.69 -25.34 -7.29
N ARG A 176 2.74 -26.42 -6.50
CA ARG A 176 3.56 -26.63 -5.32
C ARG A 176 4.87 -27.32 -5.74
N ASP A 177 5.96 -27.09 -5.02
CA ASP A 177 7.18 -27.87 -5.24
C ASP A 177 6.90 -29.36 -5.01
N ASP A 178 7.50 -30.23 -5.82
CA ASP A 178 7.28 -31.67 -5.83
C ASP A 178 8.03 -32.37 -4.66
N ASN A 179 8.91 -31.64 -3.95
CA ASN A 179 9.64 -32.15 -2.78
C ASN A 179 9.17 -31.48 -1.47
N PRO A 180 8.27 -32.11 -0.69
CA PRO A 180 7.67 -31.49 0.49
C PRO A 180 8.64 -31.47 1.69
N GLY A 181 9.29 -30.34 1.95
CA GLY A 181 10.11 -30.13 3.14
C GLY A 181 9.34 -30.27 4.47
N THR A 182 10.03 -30.55 5.56
CA THR A 182 9.41 -30.91 6.86
C THR A 182 9.63 -29.89 7.96
N HIS A 183 10.58 -28.96 7.84
CA HIS A 183 10.99 -28.11 8.98
C HIS A 183 10.34 -26.73 8.98
N VAL A 184 10.14 -26.11 7.81
CA VAL A 184 9.57 -24.76 7.71
C VAL A 184 8.81 -24.55 6.41
N SER A 185 7.68 -23.84 6.47
CA SER A 185 6.92 -23.40 5.31
C SER A 185 7.43 -22.02 4.85
N LEU A 186 7.90 -21.91 3.60
CA LEU A 186 8.30 -20.67 2.93
C LEU A 186 7.23 -20.27 1.92
N VAL A 187 6.48 -19.20 2.19
CA VAL A 187 5.39 -18.75 1.33
C VAL A 187 5.79 -17.49 0.58
N SER A 188 5.74 -17.52 -0.76
CA SER A 188 6.12 -16.36 -1.59
C SER A 188 5.34 -16.28 -2.90
N HIS A 189 5.53 -15.18 -3.64
CA HIS A 189 4.96 -14.95 -4.97
C HIS A 189 5.96 -14.20 -5.86
N SER A 190 5.70 -14.23 -7.18
CA SER A 190 6.53 -13.54 -8.18
C SER A 190 8.01 -13.98 -8.14
N ARG A 191 8.94 -13.05 -8.36
CA ARG A 191 10.39 -13.28 -8.41
C ARG A 191 10.93 -13.96 -7.15
N TYR A 192 10.37 -13.65 -5.97
CA TYR A 192 10.92 -14.11 -4.69
C TYR A 192 10.72 -15.59 -4.41
N VAL A 193 9.84 -16.27 -5.17
CA VAL A 193 9.77 -17.74 -5.18
C VAL A 193 11.12 -18.35 -5.57
N SER A 194 11.82 -17.77 -6.56
CA SER A 194 13.15 -18.24 -6.95
C SER A 194 14.17 -18.07 -5.82
N HIS A 195 14.14 -16.92 -5.12
CA HIS A 195 15.01 -16.70 -3.97
C HIS A 195 14.71 -17.67 -2.81
N CYS A 196 13.44 -18.03 -2.60
CA CYS A 196 13.07 -19.06 -1.62
C CYS A 196 13.58 -20.45 -2.00
N LEU A 197 13.53 -20.83 -3.28
CA LEU A 197 14.09 -22.09 -3.76
C LEU A 197 15.61 -22.12 -3.59
N ASP A 198 16.31 -21.03 -3.95
CA ASP A 198 17.75 -20.92 -3.75
C ASP A 198 18.13 -20.98 -2.27
N ALA A 199 17.36 -20.31 -1.40
CA ALA A 199 17.53 -20.38 0.05
C ALA A 199 17.32 -21.81 0.59
N ALA A 200 16.29 -22.52 0.10
CA ALA A 200 16.03 -23.91 0.46
C ALA A 200 17.19 -24.84 0.08
N VAL A 201 17.80 -24.66 -1.10
CA VAL A 201 18.99 -25.42 -1.52
C VAL A 201 20.19 -25.18 -0.59
N VAL A 202 20.37 -23.96 -0.10
CA VAL A 202 21.44 -23.65 0.86
C VAL A 202 21.13 -24.27 2.23
N LEU A 203 19.90 -24.13 2.71
CA LEU A 203 19.45 -24.65 4.01
C LEU A 203 19.45 -26.18 4.07
N ALA A 204 19.14 -26.87 2.97
CA ALA A 204 19.20 -28.33 2.87
C ALA A 204 20.61 -28.88 3.13
N LYS A 205 21.67 -28.15 2.76
CA LYS A 205 23.06 -28.53 3.07
C LYS A 205 23.37 -28.51 4.57
N GLU A 206 22.57 -27.77 5.34
CA GLU A 206 22.64 -27.69 6.80
C GLU A 206 21.60 -28.60 7.48
N GLY A 207 20.90 -29.45 6.72
CA GLY A 207 19.87 -30.37 7.21
C GLY A 207 18.50 -29.72 7.42
N ILE A 208 18.28 -28.49 6.96
CA ILE A 208 17.00 -27.78 7.08
C ILE A 208 16.22 -27.91 5.76
N GLU A 209 15.30 -28.85 5.73
CA GLU A 209 14.33 -29.02 4.62
C GLU A 209 13.19 -27.99 4.70
N CYS A 210 13.13 -27.07 3.73
CA CYS A 210 12.07 -26.08 3.58
C CYS A 210 11.00 -26.56 2.60
N GLU A 211 9.73 -26.36 2.93
CA GLU A 211 8.64 -26.46 1.95
C GLU A 211 8.36 -25.10 1.33
N VAL A 212 8.61 -24.95 0.03
CA VAL A 212 8.38 -23.68 -0.70
C VAL A 212 7.02 -23.69 -1.38
N ILE A 213 6.19 -22.70 -1.03
CA ILE A 213 4.85 -22.48 -1.57
C ILE A 213 4.86 -21.25 -2.46
N ASN A 214 4.55 -21.46 -3.74
CA ASN A 214 4.27 -20.39 -4.69
C ASN A 214 2.77 -20.04 -4.65
N LEU A 215 2.42 -18.89 -4.09
CA LEU A 215 1.04 -18.46 -3.88
C LEU A 215 0.22 -18.42 -5.15
N ARG A 216 0.84 -17.97 -6.26
CA ARG A 216 0.23 -17.86 -7.61
C ARG A 216 -0.93 -16.85 -7.70
N THR A 217 -1.91 -16.96 -6.82
CA THR A 217 -3.08 -16.10 -6.70
C THR A 217 -3.03 -15.34 -5.37
N ILE A 218 -3.02 -14.00 -5.44
CA ILE A 218 -3.12 -13.15 -4.24
C ILE A 218 -4.56 -13.09 -3.72
N ARG A 219 -5.55 -13.05 -4.63
CA ARG A 219 -6.97 -12.99 -4.27
C ARG A 219 -7.87 -13.83 -5.21
N PRO A 220 -8.64 -14.82 -4.70
CA PRO A 220 -8.63 -15.31 -3.32
C PRO A 220 -7.33 -16.07 -3.01
N LEU A 221 -6.80 -15.86 -1.80
CA LEU A 221 -5.61 -16.54 -1.30
C LEU A 221 -5.92 -18.03 -1.04
N ASP A 222 -4.99 -18.92 -1.41
CA ASP A 222 -5.10 -20.36 -1.13
C ASP A 222 -4.64 -20.67 0.31
N VAL A 223 -5.45 -20.23 1.27
CA VAL A 223 -5.16 -20.36 2.70
C VAL A 223 -5.08 -21.83 3.13
N GLU A 224 -5.90 -22.70 2.55
CA GLU A 224 -5.95 -24.14 2.84
C GLU A 224 -4.60 -24.81 2.55
N CYS A 225 -3.97 -24.47 1.43
CA CYS A 225 -2.63 -24.97 1.08
C CYS A 225 -1.57 -24.54 2.11
N ILE A 226 -1.61 -23.27 2.53
CA ILE A 226 -0.67 -22.73 3.52
C ILE A 226 -0.88 -23.40 4.88
N GLU A 227 -2.12 -23.48 5.35
CA GLU A 227 -2.48 -24.10 6.62
C GLU A 227 -2.03 -25.57 6.68
N THR A 228 -2.30 -26.33 5.61
CA THR A 228 -1.89 -27.74 5.52
C THR A 228 -0.37 -27.91 5.63
N SER A 229 0.40 -27.00 5.02
CA SER A 229 1.85 -27.02 5.13
C SER A 229 2.32 -26.62 6.54
N VAL A 230 1.74 -25.58 7.13
CA VAL A 230 2.09 -25.12 8.48
C VAL A 230 1.78 -26.18 9.53
N MET A 231 0.66 -26.89 9.43
CA MET A 231 0.32 -28.01 10.33
C MET A 231 1.32 -29.17 10.26
N LYS A 232 2.10 -29.25 9.17
CA LYS A 232 3.14 -30.27 8.98
C LYS A 232 4.51 -29.76 9.43
N THR A 233 4.84 -28.50 9.15
CA THR A 233 6.17 -27.93 9.40
C THR A 233 6.29 -27.18 10.72
N ASN A 234 5.18 -26.84 11.36
CA ASN A 234 5.04 -26.06 12.58
C ASN A 234 5.64 -24.63 12.56
N HIS A 235 6.22 -24.22 11.43
CA HIS A 235 6.89 -22.93 11.26
C HIS A 235 6.51 -22.30 9.92
N LEU A 236 6.42 -20.96 9.90
CA LEU A 236 6.05 -20.17 8.72
C LEU A 236 6.95 -18.95 8.56
N VAL A 237 7.47 -18.76 7.35
CA VAL A 237 8.10 -17.51 6.91
C VAL A 237 7.45 -17.07 5.60
N THR A 238 6.99 -15.82 5.55
CA THR A 238 6.46 -15.21 4.33
C THR A 238 7.53 -14.34 3.68
N VAL A 239 7.61 -14.34 2.35
CA VAL A 239 8.59 -13.56 1.59
C VAL A 239 7.90 -12.82 0.45
N GLU A 240 8.02 -11.48 0.44
CA GLU A 240 7.46 -10.62 -0.60
C GLU A 240 8.41 -9.46 -0.94
N GLY A 241 8.30 -8.91 -2.15
CA GLY A 241 9.10 -7.75 -2.55
C GLY A 241 8.50 -6.39 -2.23
N GLY A 242 7.24 -6.36 -1.80
CA GLY A 242 6.52 -5.15 -1.47
C GLY A 242 6.90 -4.56 -0.12
N TRP A 243 6.28 -3.43 0.22
CA TRP A 243 6.45 -2.81 1.53
C TRP A 243 5.85 -3.65 2.65
N PRO A 244 6.40 -3.55 3.88
CA PRO A 244 5.98 -4.40 4.99
C PRO A 244 4.60 -4.04 5.54
N GLN A 245 4.21 -2.78 5.52
CA GLN A 245 2.95 -2.36 6.14
C GLN A 245 1.78 -2.68 5.22
N PHE A 246 0.78 -3.39 5.76
CA PHE A 246 -0.40 -3.85 5.00
C PHE A 246 -0.09 -4.70 3.74
N GLY A 247 1.09 -5.34 3.72
CA GLY A 247 1.52 -6.21 2.63
C GLY A 247 0.88 -7.61 2.66
N VAL A 248 1.22 -8.43 1.66
CA VAL A 248 0.64 -9.78 1.48
C VAL A 248 0.97 -10.69 2.66
N GLY A 249 2.19 -10.59 3.20
CA GLY A 249 2.61 -11.33 4.38
C GLY A 249 1.83 -10.95 5.63
N ALA A 250 1.30 -9.72 5.72
CA ALA A 250 0.46 -9.33 6.85
C ALA A 250 -0.88 -10.07 6.83
N GLU A 251 -1.54 -10.16 5.66
CA GLU A 251 -2.77 -10.95 5.49
C GLU A 251 -2.51 -12.42 5.78
N ILE A 252 -1.43 -13.02 5.24
CA ILE A 252 -1.10 -14.43 5.52
C ILE A 252 -0.92 -14.67 7.03
N CYS A 253 -0.14 -13.83 7.71
CA CYS A 253 0.07 -13.96 9.15
C CYS A 253 -1.24 -13.83 9.93
N ALA A 254 -2.12 -12.88 9.58
CA ALA A 254 -3.42 -12.73 10.21
C ALA A 254 -4.30 -13.98 10.01
N ARG A 255 -4.36 -14.49 8.77
CA ARG A 255 -5.17 -15.68 8.43
C ARG A 255 -4.69 -16.94 9.11
N ILE A 256 -3.38 -17.11 9.28
CA ILE A 256 -2.82 -18.27 9.98
C ILE A 256 -3.08 -18.18 11.49
N MET A 257 -3.01 -16.97 12.06
CA MET A 257 -3.33 -16.71 13.47
C MET A 257 -4.82 -16.95 13.79
N GLU A 258 -5.72 -16.59 12.88
CA GLU A 258 -7.17 -16.81 13.02
C GLU A 258 -7.60 -18.23 12.64
N GLY A 259 -6.77 -18.95 11.88
CA GLY A 259 -7.08 -20.24 11.28
C GLY A 259 -6.77 -21.44 12.16
N PRO A 260 -7.15 -22.65 11.72
CA PRO A 260 -6.91 -23.90 12.45
C PRO A 260 -5.42 -24.24 12.61
N ALA A 261 -4.54 -23.69 11.78
CA ALA A 261 -3.10 -23.93 11.84
C ALA A 261 -2.41 -23.19 13.01
N PHE A 262 -3.08 -22.22 13.65
CA PHE A 262 -2.47 -21.43 14.72
C PHE A 262 -1.87 -22.28 15.85
N ASN A 263 -2.62 -23.29 16.31
CA ASN A 263 -2.19 -24.17 17.41
C ASN A 263 -1.03 -25.10 17.04
N TYR A 264 -0.66 -25.18 15.76
CA TYR A 264 0.47 -25.97 15.28
C TYR A 264 1.76 -25.14 15.16
N LEU A 265 1.69 -23.81 15.34
CA LEU A 265 2.89 -22.97 15.27
C LEU A 265 3.75 -23.13 16.53
N ASP A 266 4.96 -23.66 16.35
CA ASP A 266 5.97 -23.79 17.40
C ASP A 266 6.80 -22.49 17.58
N ALA A 267 6.70 -21.56 16.62
CA ALA A 267 7.32 -20.25 16.65
C ALA A 267 6.41 -19.21 15.94
N PRO A 268 6.54 -17.91 16.27
CA PRO A 268 5.78 -16.87 15.57
C PRO A 268 6.11 -16.86 14.07
N ALA A 269 5.08 -16.71 13.23
CA ALA A 269 5.27 -16.51 11.80
C ALA A 269 6.04 -15.21 11.54
N THR A 270 7.06 -15.26 10.68
CA THR A 270 7.90 -14.10 10.35
C THR A 270 7.69 -13.65 8.90
N ARG A 271 8.10 -12.41 8.62
CA ARG A 271 7.94 -11.77 7.31
C ARG A 271 9.27 -11.22 6.84
N VAL A 272 9.62 -11.50 5.59
CA VAL A 272 10.76 -10.93 4.88
C VAL A 272 10.20 -10.12 3.71
N THR A 273 10.39 -8.80 3.76
CA THR A 273 9.76 -7.85 2.83
C THR A 273 10.79 -6.92 2.20
N GLY A 274 10.37 -6.09 1.24
CA GLY A 274 11.11 -4.88 0.91
C GLY A 274 11.24 -3.96 2.13
N VAL A 275 12.24 -3.08 2.11
CA VAL A 275 12.43 -2.07 3.15
C VAL A 275 11.36 -0.98 2.99
N ASP A 276 10.89 -0.43 4.11
CA ASP A 276 9.80 0.56 4.17
C ASP A 276 10.27 1.97 3.75
N ILE A 277 10.73 2.09 2.51
CA ILE A 277 11.19 3.33 1.89
C ILE A 277 10.79 3.37 0.41
N PRO A 278 10.65 4.56 -0.20
CA PRO A 278 10.65 4.69 -1.65
C PRO A 278 11.95 4.13 -2.23
N MET A 279 11.85 3.36 -3.33
CA MET A 279 13.01 2.66 -3.90
C MET A 279 14.14 3.64 -4.30
N PRO A 280 15.34 3.52 -3.70
CA PRO A 280 16.48 4.36 -4.04
C PRO A 280 17.13 3.94 -5.38
N TYR A 281 17.73 4.89 -6.09
CA TYR A 281 18.43 4.62 -7.37
C TYR A 281 19.81 4.00 -7.19
N ALA A 282 20.55 4.39 -6.14
CA ALA A 282 21.93 3.93 -5.97
C ALA A 282 21.97 2.41 -5.76
N LYS A 283 22.77 1.71 -6.56
CA LYS A 283 22.80 0.24 -6.61
C LYS A 283 22.88 -0.44 -5.25
N ILE A 284 23.80 0.03 -4.39
CA ILE A 284 23.96 -0.51 -3.04
C ILE A 284 22.71 -0.32 -2.17
N LEU A 285 22.00 0.80 -2.33
CA LEU A 285 20.77 1.04 -1.59
C LEU A 285 19.62 0.21 -2.16
N GLU A 286 19.51 0.12 -3.50
CA GLU A 286 18.51 -0.71 -4.19
C GLU A 286 18.62 -2.19 -3.78
N ASP A 287 19.84 -2.73 -3.79
CA ASP A 287 20.11 -4.12 -3.40
C ASP A 287 19.73 -4.43 -1.95
N ASN A 288 19.92 -3.47 -1.05
CA ASN A 288 19.53 -3.63 0.36
C ASN A 288 18.08 -3.19 0.63
N SER A 289 17.36 -2.69 -0.37
CA SER A 289 15.93 -2.35 -0.26
C SER A 289 15.02 -3.53 -0.58
N LEU A 290 15.56 -4.61 -1.15
CA LEU A 290 14.83 -5.80 -1.60
C LEU A 290 15.32 -7.06 -0.88
N PRO A 291 14.43 -8.04 -0.60
CA PRO A 291 14.82 -9.32 0.01
C PRO A 291 15.92 -10.03 -0.77
N GLN A 292 17.03 -10.31 -0.10
CA GLN A 292 18.11 -11.14 -0.61
C GLN A 292 18.00 -12.56 -0.01
N ILE A 293 18.65 -13.54 -0.66
CA ILE A 293 18.68 -14.93 -0.20
C ILE A 293 19.19 -15.02 1.25
N LYS A 294 20.20 -14.22 1.61
CA LYS A 294 20.75 -14.14 2.98
C LYS A 294 19.69 -13.74 4.03
N ASP A 295 18.74 -12.88 3.67
CA ASP A 295 17.71 -12.37 4.59
C ASP A 295 16.64 -13.45 4.85
N ILE A 296 16.32 -14.23 3.81
CA ILE A 296 15.43 -15.40 3.91
C ILE A 296 16.06 -16.46 4.81
N ILE A 297 17.32 -16.83 4.56
CA ILE A 297 18.08 -17.79 5.37
C ILE A 297 18.13 -17.33 6.83
N PHE A 298 18.47 -16.06 7.07
CA PHE A 298 18.50 -15.49 8.41
C PHE A 298 17.15 -15.61 9.11
N SER A 299 16.05 -15.28 8.43
CA SER A 299 14.72 -15.43 9.02
C SER A 299 14.38 -16.89 9.32
N VAL A 300 14.70 -17.84 8.45
CA VAL A 300 14.44 -19.27 8.70
C VAL A 300 15.21 -19.76 9.91
N LYS A 301 16.51 -19.48 9.99
CA LYS A 301 17.34 -19.89 11.13
C LYS A 301 16.84 -19.29 12.43
N LYS A 302 16.46 -18.01 12.41
CA LYS A 302 15.84 -17.33 13.55
C LYS A 302 14.52 -18.00 13.97
N THR A 303 13.65 -18.34 13.02
CA THR A 303 12.36 -18.99 13.30
C THR A 303 12.54 -20.40 13.87
N LEU A 304 13.56 -21.13 13.44
CA LEU A 304 13.88 -22.48 13.93
C LEU A 304 14.78 -22.49 15.18
N ASN A 305 15.17 -21.33 15.71
CA ASN A 305 16.20 -21.19 16.75
C ASN A 305 17.53 -21.91 16.42
N ALA A 306 17.83 -22.09 15.12
CA ALA A 306 19.12 -22.56 14.67
C ALA A 306 20.11 -21.39 14.71
N GLU A 307 21.33 -21.60 15.24
CA GLU A 307 22.30 -20.51 15.32
C GLU A 307 22.56 -19.90 13.93
N PRO A 308 22.36 -18.59 13.74
CA PRO A 308 22.75 -17.95 12.51
C PRO A 308 24.28 -18.01 12.43
N HIS A 309 24.81 -18.79 11.49
CA HIS A 309 26.20 -18.65 11.04
C HIS A 309 26.37 -17.23 10.49
N HIS A 310 26.69 -16.28 11.37
CA HIS A 310 27.18 -14.99 10.95
C HIS A 310 28.46 -15.23 10.14
N HIS A 311 28.44 -14.80 8.87
CA HIS A 311 29.65 -14.66 8.05
C HIS A 311 30.55 -13.51 8.52
N ASP A 312 30.23 -12.88 9.65
CA ASP A 312 31.17 -12.05 10.39
C ASP A 312 32.04 -13.00 11.24
N PRO A 313 33.37 -12.97 11.10
CA PRO A 313 34.20 -13.85 11.90
C PRO A 313 33.95 -13.56 13.39
N PRO A 314 33.85 -14.57 14.25
CA PRO A 314 33.78 -14.39 15.70
C PRO A 314 35.17 -13.96 16.20
N LEU A 315 35.58 -12.74 15.88
CA LEU A 315 36.95 -12.24 16.07
C LEU A 315 37.07 -11.18 17.17
N LEU A 316 36.04 -10.97 17.99
CA LEU A 316 36.04 -9.92 19.02
C LEU A 316 35.85 -10.38 20.47
N LEU A 317 35.48 -11.64 20.73
CA LEU A 317 35.35 -12.16 22.12
C LEU A 317 36.39 -13.22 22.51
N LEU A 318 37.07 -13.85 21.54
CA LEU A 318 38.06 -14.92 21.81
C LEU A 318 39.53 -14.44 21.78
N ARG A 319 39.81 -13.21 21.31
CA ARG A 319 41.19 -12.69 21.22
C ARG A 319 41.93 -12.56 22.56
N PRO A 320 41.34 -12.09 23.68
CA PRO A 320 42.11 -11.97 24.91
C PRO A 320 42.45 -13.33 25.52
N PHE A 321 41.54 -14.31 25.45
CA PHE A 321 41.77 -15.63 26.07
C PHE A 321 42.81 -16.48 25.33
N VAL A 322 42.81 -16.49 23.99
CA VAL A 322 43.78 -17.26 23.21
C VAL A 322 45.19 -16.64 23.31
N ILE A 323 45.30 -15.30 23.34
CA ILE A 323 46.58 -14.62 23.55
C ILE A 323 47.13 -14.86 24.96
N ILE A 324 46.28 -14.86 25.99
CA ILE A 324 46.67 -15.18 27.37
C ILE A 324 47.15 -16.64 27.48
N ILE A 325 46.49 -17.60 26.85
CA ILE A 325 46.89 -19.02 26.86
C ILE A 325 48.22 -19.22 26.13
N ILE A 326 48.43 -18.57 24.98
CA ILE A 326 49.69 -18.64 24.22
C ILE A 326 50.84 -17.99 24.99
N LEU A 327 50.60 -16.84 25.65
CA LEU A 327 51.60 -16.17 26.49
C LEU A 327 51.94 -16.99 27.74
N LEU A 328 50.95 -17.67 28.36
CA LEU A 328 51.19 -18.61 29.46
C LEU A 328 52.07 -19.78 29.01
N PHE A 329 51.76 -20.37 27.86
CA PHE A 329 52.55 -21.48 27.31
C PHE A 329 53.99 -21.08 26.98
N ILE A 330 54.20 -19.90 26.38
CA ILE A 330 55.56 -19.39 26.06
C ILE A 330 56.39 -19.14 27.33
N HIS A 331 55.77 -18.75 28.44
CA HIS A 331 56.46 -18.53 29.73
C HIS A 331 56.65 -19.80 30.58
N LEU A 332 55.85 -20.86 30.37
CA LEU A 332 55.94 -22.13 31.10
C LEU A 332 56.89 -23.15 30.47
N ILE A 333 57.17 -23.04 29.16
CA ILE A 333 58.06 -23.97 28.43
C ILE A 333 59.54 -23.97 28.90
N PRO A 334 60.16 -22.89 29.40
CA PRO A 334 61.57 -22.94 29.82
C PRO A 334 61.80 -23.62 31.17
N LEU A 335 60.76 -23.97 31.93
CA LEU A 335 60.90 -24.47 33.32
C LEU A 335 61.09 -25.99 33.43
N PHE A 336 60.98 -26.74 32.34
CA PHE A 336 60.97 -28.22 32.39
C PHE A 336 62.21 -28.90 31.78
N SER A 337 63.26 -28.16 31.38
CA SER A 337 64.38 -28.77 30.67
C SER A 337 65.73 -28.12 30.99
N LEU A 338 66.31 -28.44 32.15
CA LEU A 338 67.76 -28.64 32.36
C LEU A 338 68.08 -28.74 33.87
N PRO A 339 68.70 -29.84 34.35
CA PRO A 339 69.21 -29.93 35.70
C PRO A 339 70.61 -29.28 35.79
N SER A 340 70.92 -28.73 36.97
CA SER A 340 72.25 -28.33 37.48
C SER A 340 72.90 -27.02 36.96
N LEU A 341 72.45 -25.86 37.48
CA LEU A 341 73.29 -24.69 37.84
C LEU A 341 72.38 -23.56 38.39
N LEU A 342 71.93 -23.72 39.64
CA LEU A 342 70.88 -22.92 40.26
C LEU A 342 71.43 -22.25 41.54
N PRO A 343 72.24 -21.17 41.45
CA PRO A 343 71.77 -19.93 42.09
C PRO A 343 72.27 -18.57 41.53
N LEU A 344 73.11 -18.48 40.49
CA LEU A 344 73.68 -17.18 40.05
C LEU A 344 72.96 -16.45 38.90
N LEU A 345 72.03 -17.11 38.20
CA LEU A 345 71.30 -16.55 37.04
C LEU A 345 69.81 -16.28 37.32
N LEU A 346 69.28 -16.72 38.46
CA LEU A 346 67.85 -16.62 38.76
C LEU A 346 67.41 -15.18 39.03
N LEU A 347 68.24 -14.39 39.73
CA LEU A 347 67.90 -13.03 40.13
C LEU A 347 67.68 -12.08 38.93
N PRO A 348 68.57 -12.01 37.91
CA PRO A 348 68.35 -11.13 36.76
C PRO A 348 67.19 -11.59 35.86
N LEU A 349 66.95 -12.90 35.73
CA LEU A 349 65.81 -13.43 34.98
C LEU A 349 64.47 -13.13 35.67
N LEU A 350 64.41 -13.28 37.00
CA LEU A 350 63.21 -12.94 37.78
C LEU A 350 62.92 -11.44 37.73
N LEU A 351 63.97 -10.61 37.80
CA LEU A 351 63.86 -9.15 37.68
C LEU A 351 63.35 -8.75 36.28
N CYS A 352 63.84 -9.40 35.22
CA CYS A 352 63.42 -9.15 33.85
C CYS A 352 61.96 -9.57 33.61
N SER A 353 61.53 -10.71 34.16
CA SER A 353 60.13 -11.13 34.11
C SER A 353 59.19 -10.23 34.91
N LEU A 354 59.62 -9.73 36.08
CA LEU A 354 58.86 -8.78 36.87
C LEU A 354 58.73 -7.43 36.17
N LEU A 355 59.80 -6.95 35.54
CA LEU A 355 59.79 -5.70 34.77
C LEU A 355 58.90 -5.81 33.52
N SER A 356 58.93 -6.96 32.83
CA SER A 356 58.03 -7.27 31.71
C SER A 356 56.57 -7.31 32.14
N LEU A 357 56.27 -7.96 33.27
CA LEU A 357 54.91 -8.02 33.81
C LEU A 357 54.40 -6.62 34.21
N LEU A 358 55.26 -5.80 34.82
CA LEU A 358 54.93 -4.42 35.17
C LEU A 358 54.63 -3.57 33.94
N LEU A 359 55.40 -3.74 32.86
CA LEU A 359 55.22 -3.04 31.60
C LEU A 359 53.89 -3.43 30.93
N HIS A 360 53.56 -4.72 30.91
CA HIS A 360 52.28 -5.21 30.37
C HIS A 360 51.08 -4.75 31.21
N LEU A 361 51.20 -4.73 32.53
CA LEU A 361 50.17 -4.20 33.42
C LEU A 361 49.95 -2.69 33.20
N CYS A 362 51.05 -1.95 33.00
CA CYS A 362 51.00 -0.51 32.71
C CYS A 362 50.35 -0.21 31.35
N LEU A 363 50.69 -0.99 30.30
CA LEU A 363 50.06 -0.89 28.98
C LEU A 363 48.58 -1.29 29.01
N PHE A 364 48.21 -2.29 29.81
CA PHE A 364 46.82 -2.68 29.99
C PHE A 364 46.00 -1.62 30.73
N LEU A 365 46.57 -1.00 31.77
CA LEU A 365 45.96 0.14 32.47
C LEU A 365 45.82 1.37 31.56
N LEU A 366 46.83 1.65 30.73
CA LEU A 366 46.76 2.71 29.71
C LEU A 366 45.70 2.41 28.64
N PHE A 367 45.55 1.15 28.23
CA PHE A 367 44.50 0.73 27.30
C PHE A 367 43.11 0.87 27.93
N LEU A 368 42.92 0.46 29.19
CA LEU A 368 41.67 0.66 29.92
C LEU A 368 41.36 2.16 30.11
N LEU A 369 42.37 2.98 30.40
CA LEU A 369 42.23 4.44 30.48
C LEU A 369 41.86 5.03 29.11
N HIS A 370 42.47 4.55 28.03
CA HIS A 370 42.13 4.96 26.67
C HIS A 370 40.70 4.57 26.30
N CYS A 371 40.27 3.34 26.60
CA CYS A 371 38.88 2.90 26.41
C CYS A 371 37.88 3.69 27.26
N TYR A 372 38.25 4.03 28.50
CA TYR A 372 37.44 4.85 29.40
C TYR A 372 37.31 6.29 28.91
N LEU A 373 38.41 6.92 28.47
CA LEU A 373 38.43 8.25 27.87
C LEU A 373 37.66 8.29 26.53
N TYR A 374 37.73 7.24 25.71
CA TYR A 374 36.96 7.12 24.48
C TYR A 374 35.45 7.05 24.75
N ARG A 375 35.04 6.36 25.82
CA ARG A 375 33.64 6.27 26.26
C ARG A 375 33.11 7.62 26.78
N ILE A 376 33.95 8.40 27.46
CA ILE A 376 33.63 9.78 27.88
C ILE A 376 33.48 10.71 26.67
N HIS A 377 34.35 10.59 25.67
CA HIS A 377 34.24 11.38 24.43
C HIS A 377 32.94 11.08 23.66
N PHE A 378 32.53 9.82 23.58
CA PHE A 378 31.29 9.43 22.93
C PHE A 378 30.06 9.92 23.71
N PHE A 379 30.12 9.90 25.04
CA PHE A 379 29.09 10.45 25.91
C PHE A 379 28.96 11.98 25.76
N LEU A 380 30.07 12.71 25.70
CA LEU A 380 30.08 14.17 25.46
C LEU A 380 29.54 14.53 24.07
N LEU A 381 29.86 13.74 23.03
CA LEU A 381 29.31 13.91 21.69
C LEU A 381 27.79 13.70 21.68
N TYR A 382 27.31 12.69 22.41
CA TYR A 382 25.88 12.41 22.56
C TYR A 382 25.15 13.54 23.31
N CYS A 383 25.75 14.09 24.38
CA CYS A 383 25.23 15.27 25.07
C CYS A 383 25.15 16.49 24.14
N HIS A 384 26.18 16.77 23.34
CA HIS A 384 26.15 17.86 22.37
C HIS A 384 25.08 17.67 21.29
N LEU A 385 24.88 16.44 20.81
CA LEU A 385 23.85 16.12 19.84
C LEU A 385 22.45 16.35 20.42
N ILE A 386 22.21 15.92 21.67
CA ILE A 386 20.94 16.17 22.37
C ILE A 386 20.70 17.67 22.56
N THR A 387 21.71 18.43 22.99
CA THR A 387 21.60 19.89 23.14
C THR A 387 21.29 20.56 21.79
N PHE A 388 21.92 20.12 20.70
CA PHE A 388 21.64 20.60 19.35
C PHE A 388 20.19 20.34 18.93
N PHE A 389 19.68 19.12 19.15
CA PHE A 389 18.29 18.77 18.85
C PHE A 389 17.28 19.57 19.70
N LEU A 390 17.57 19.81 20.98
CA LEU A 390 16.73 20.62 21.86
C LEU A 390 16.67 22.09 21.41
N ILE A 391 17.80 22.66 20.96
CA ILE A 391 17.84 24.02 20.41
C ILE A 391 17.03 24.10 19.11
N LEU A 392 17.15 23.11 18.22
CA LEU A 392 16.39 23.06 16.97
C LEU A 392 14.88 22.95 17.24
N LEU A 393 14.48 22.13 18.20
CA LEU A 393 13.07 22.00 18.62
C LEU A 393 12.52 23.30 19.20
N LEU A 394 13.31 23.99 20.04
CA LEU A 394 12.92 25.29 20.59
C LEU A 394 12.75 26.36 19.50
N LEU A 395 13.66 26.39 18.51
CA LEU A 395 13.56 27.30 17.36
C LEU A 395 12.31 27.02 16.52
N LEU A 396 11.99 25.74 16.29
CA LEU A 396 10.78 25.34 15.56
C LEU A 396 9.50 25.77 16.31
N LEU A 397 9.46 25.58 17.63
CA LEU A 397 8.34 26.02 18.47
C LEU A 397 8.16 27.54 18.44
N LEU A 398 9.25 28.31 18.51
CA LEU A 398 9.21 29.77 18.39
C LEU A 398 8.72 30.22 17.01
N LEU A 399 9.13 29.54 15.95
CA LEU A 399 8.68 29.81 14.58
C LEU A 399 7.16 29.54 14.44
N LEU A 400 6.68 28.41 14.96
CA LEU A 400 5.25 28.08 14.96
C LEU A 400 4.43 29.09 15.76
N LEU A 401 4.93 29.52 16.92
CA LEU A 401 4.30 30.57 17.73
C LEU A 401 4.22 31.89 16.96
N PHE A 402 5.29 32.28 16.26
CA PHE A 402 5.31 33.47 15.42
C PHE A 402 4.24 33.40 14.32
N PHE A 403 4.17 32.30 13.56
CA PHE A 403 3.14 32.12 12.54
C PHE A 403 1.72 32.13 13.11
N PHE A 404 1.52 31.52 14.28
CA PHE A 404 0.23 31.56 14.97
C PHE A 404 -0.19 32.99 15.31
N VAL A 405 0.71 33.81 15.87
CA VAL A 405 0.44 35.22 16.17
C VAL A 405 0.12 36.00 14.89
N VAL A 406 0.87 35.80 13.82
CA VAL A 406 0.60 36.44 12.52
C VAL A 406 -0.79 36.09 12.00
N ILE A 407 -1.17 34.81 12.03
CA ILE A 407 -2.50 34.35 11.61
C ILE A 407 -3.60 35.01 12.46
N VAL A 408 -3.44 35.04 13.78
CA VAL A 408 -4.42 35.67 14.69
C VAL A 408 -4.58 37.16 14.37
N VAL A 409 -3.47 37.88 14.15
CA VAL A 409 -3.51 39.30 13.77
C VAL A 409 -4.21 39.51 12.43
N VAL A 410 -3.90 38.69 11.42
CA VAL A 410 -4.57 38.75 10.11
C VAL A 410 -6.07 38.52 10.24
N VAL A 411 -6.49 37.50 11.01
CA VAL A 411 -7.90 37.22 11.25
C VAL A 411 -8.59 38.40 11.95
N ILE A 412 -7.97 38.99 12.97
CA ILE A 412 -8.52 40.18 13.65
C ILE A 412 -8.69 41.34 12.67
N VAL A 413 -7.68 41.63 11.83
CA VAL A 413 -7.76 42.70 10.82
C VAL A 413 -8.89 42.43 9.82
N VAL A 414 -9.02 41.20 9.33
CA VAL A 414 -10.11 40.81 8.41
C VAL A 414 -11.48 41.01 9.06
N VAL A 415 -11.65 40.59 10.32
CA VAL A 415 -12.90 40.78 11.07
C VAL A 415 -13.22 42.26 11.24
N ILE A 416 -12.24 43.10 11.58
CA ILE A 416 -12.42 44.56 11.69
C ILE A 416 -12.87 45.14 10.35
N ILE A 417 -12.22 44.76 9.24
CA ILE A 417 -12.59 45.22 7.89
C ILE A 417 -14.06 44.84 7.58
N ILE A 418 -14.45 43.59 7.84
CA ILE A 418 -15.82 43.12 7.61
C ILE A 418 -16.82 43.95 8.43
N VAL A 419 -16.55 44.19 9.72
CA VAL A 419 -17.42 44.99 10.58
C VAL A 419 -17.55 46.43 10.06
N VAL A 420 -16.44 47.05 9.65
CA VAL A 420 -16.46 48.40 9.07
C VAL A 420 -17.30 48.45 7.78
N VAL A 421 -17.14 47.46 6.90
CA VAL A 421 -17.93 47.36 5.66
C VAL A 421 -19.41 47.22 5.97
N ILE A 422 -19.79 46.38 6.95
CA ILE A 422 -21.19 46.22 7.38
C ILE A 422 -21.76 47.55 7.91
N ILE A 423 -21.00 48.28 8.74
CA ILE A 423 -21.43 49.57 9.27
C ILE A 423 -21.65 50.59 8.14
N LEU A 424 -20.73 50.65 7.16
CA LEU A 424 -20.85 51.55 6.01
C LEU A 424 -22.07 51.20 5.14
N LEU A 425 -22.34 49.91 4.92
CA LEU A 425 -23.52 49.45 4.19
C LEU A 425 -24.83 49.80 4.91
N LEU A 426 -24.87 49.63 6.24
CA LEU A 426 -26.01 50.02 7.06
C LEU A 426 -26.25 51.54 7.02
N PHE A 427 -25.18 52.33 7.10
CA PHE A 427 -25.27 53.79 6.99
C PHE A 427 -25.77 54.22 5.61
N PHE A 428 -25.27 53.60 4.53
CA PHE A 428 -25.76 53.84 3.17
C PHE A 428 -27.24 53.46 3.03
N PHE A 429 -27.66 52.35 3.60
CA PHE A 429 -29.06 51.92 3.58
C PHE A 429 -29.98 52.89 4.34
N LEU A 430 -29.55 53.39 5.51
CA LEU A 430 -30.26 54.43 6.26
C LEU A 430 -30.37 55.74 5.48
N LEU A 431 -29.29 56.16 4.80
CA LEU A 431 -29.32 57.33 3.90
C LEU A 431 -30.31 57.11 2.74
N LEU A 432 -30.37 55.91 2.18
CA LEU A 432 -31.31 55.57 1.12
C LEU A 432 -32.75 55.69 1.63
N ILE A 433 -33.05 55.12 2.80
CA ILE A 433 -34.37 55.24 3.45
C ILE A 433 -34.72 56.71 3.71
N PHE A 434 -33.77 57.49 4.22
CA PHE A 434 -33.97 58.92 4.46
C PHE A 434 -34.28 59.69 3.16
N PHE A 435 -33.53 59.40 2.09
CA PHE A 435 -33.76 59.98 0.77
C PHE A 435 -35.12 59.59 0.19
N PHE A 436 -35.50 58.31 0.29
CA PHE A 436 -36.83 57.84 -0.12
C PHE A 436 -37.95 58.48 0.71
N ASN A 437 -37.77 58.66 2.02
CA ASN A 437 -38.73 59.37 2.86
C ASN A 437 -38.86 60.85 2.48
N ILE A 438 -37.76 61.53 2.12
CA ILE A 438 -37.81 62.91 1.58
C ILE A 438 -38.57 62.93 0.26
N LEU A 439 -38.30 62.00 -0.66
CA LEU A 439 -39.00 61.90 -1.95
C LEU A 439 -40.50 61.60 -1.76
N PHE A 440 -40.84 60.75 -0.80
CA PHE A 440 -42.21 60.41 -0.43
C PHE A 440 -42.95 61.61 0.18
N LEU A 441 -42.30 62.36 1.09
CA LEU A 441 -42.82 63.60 1.64
C LEU A 441 -42.97 64.70 0.57
N HIS A 442 -42.06 64.77 -0.40
CA HIS A 442 -42.17 65.69 -1.53
C HIS A 442 -43.33 65.31 -2.47
N SER A 443 -43.52 64.01 -2.72
CA SER A 443 -44.62 63.47 -3.53
C SER A 443 -45.99 63.76 -2.89
N HIS A 444 -46.14 63.54 -1.59
CA HIS A 444 -47.41 63.77 -0.89
C HIS A 444 -47.64 65.22 -0.43
N GLY A 445 -46.59 66.02 -0.27
CA GLY A 445 -46.71 67.48 -0.12
C GLY A 445 -47.31 68.14 -1.37
N VAL A 446 -47.07 67.57 -2.55
CA VAL A 446 -47.64 68.04 -3.83
C VAL A 446 -49.06 67.52 -4.06
N GLU A 447 -49.44 66.37 -3.47
CA GLU A 447 -50.80 65.82 -3.59
C GLU A 447 -51.81 66.43 -2.60
N GLY A 448 -51.38 66.84 -1.40
CA GLY A 448 -52.25 67.52 -0.43
C GLY A 448 -52.79 68.88 -0.94
N VAL A 449 -52.03 69.58 -1.77
CA VAL A 449 -52.46 70.83 -2.42
C VAL A 449 -53.38 70.56 -3.63
N LYS A 450 -53.23 69.40 -4.30
CA LYS A 450 -54.02 69.03 -5.48
C LYS A 450 -55.36 68.37 -5.15
N SER A 451 -55.48 67.67 -4.02
CA SER A 451 -56.74 67.02 -3.61
C SER A 451 -57.79 68.03 -3.13
N SER A 452 -57.38 69.09 -2.43
CA SER A 452 -58.26 70.18 -2.01
C SER A 452 -58.80 71.00 -3.20
N ALA A 453 -57.99 71.18 -4.26
CA ALA A 453 -58.41 71.87 -5.48
C ALA A 453 -59.34 71.05 -6.40
N ARG A 454 -59.23 69.71 -6.40
CA ARG A 454 -60.10 68.82 -7.22
C ARG A 454 -61.47 68.57 -6.59
N ALA A 455 -61.56 68.51 -5.26
CA ALA A 455 -62.85 68.35 -4.58
C ALA A 455 -63.77 69.57 -4.75
N ALA A 456 -63.21 70.77 -4.88
CA ALA A 456 -63.98 72.00 -5.16
C ALA A 456 -64.48 72.09 -6.62
N LEU A 457 -63.78 71.48 -7.58
CA LEU A 457 -64.10 71.58 -9.01
C LEU A 457 -65.14 70.54 -9.47
N GLN A 458 -65.27 69.42 -8.75
CA GLN A 458 -66.12 68.28 -9.16
C GLN A 458 -67.56 68.38 -8.61
N ALA A 459 -67.85 69.34 -7.72
CA ALA A 459 -69.18 69.63 -7.21
C ALA A 459 -70.00 70.60 -8.11
N GLN A 460 -69.44 71.10 -9.22
CA GLN A 460 -70.05 72.15 -10.04
C GLN A 460 -70.68 71.71 -11.37
N LEU A 461 -70.66 70.42 -11.75
CA LEU A 461 -71.21 69.96 -13.04
C LEU A 461 -72.08 68.69 -12.88
N CYS A 462 -73.37 68.95 -12.64
CA CYS A 462 -74.58 68.10 -12.54
C CYS A 462 -74.92 67.33 -13.87
N PRO A 463 -76.01 66.53 -14.02
CA PRO A 463 -77.10 66.14 -13.10
C PRO A 463 -77.58 64.65 -13.15
N GLN A 464 -78.68 64.39 -12.42
CA GLN A 464 -79.32 63.14 -11.96
C GLN A 464 -80.03 62.23 -12.99
N SER A 465 -79.92 60.91 -12.76
CA SER A 465 -80.91 59.82 -13.01
C SER A 465 -80.29 58.52 -12.46
N GLY A 466 -80.89 57.59 -11.71
CA GLY A 466 -82.27 57.25 -11.37
C GLY A 466 -82.43 55.72 -11.50
N LEU A 467 -82.36 54.98 -10.37
CA LEU A 467 -82.77 53.56 -10.15
C LEU A 467 -81.90 52.48 -10.85
N GLN A 468 -81.59 51.29 -10.29
CA GLN A 468 -82.34 50.43 -9.35
C GLN A 468 -81.37 49.42 -8.68
N GLU A 469 -81.57 49.14 -7.38
CA GLU A 469 -80.93 48.04 -6.62
C GLU A 469 -81.52 46.68 -7.01
N VAL A 470 -80.67 45.65 -7.10
CA VAL A 470 -81.08 44.24 -6.97
C VAL A 470 -80.11 43.53 -6.04
N VAL A 471 -80.66 43.00 -4.95
CA VAL A 471 -80.05 42.19 -3.89
C VAL A 471 -80.36 40.70 -4.15
N LEU A 472 -79.48 39.81 -3.66
CA LEU A 472 -79.66 38.41 -3.17
C LEU A 472 -78.65 37.41 -3.80
N PRO A 473 -78.26 36.30 -3.12
CA PRO A 473 -78.06 36.08 -1.68
C PRO A 473 -76.73 35.33 -1.32
N ASP A 474 -76.58 35.08 -0.02
CA ASP A 474 -75.49 34.51 0.78
C ASP A 474 -75.04 33.03 0.55
N VAL A 475 -73.70 32.81 0.62
CA VAL A 475 -72.94 31.78 1.43
C VAL A 475 -72.97 30.28 0.99
N PRO A 476 -72.01 29.35 1.32
CA PRO A 476 -70.63 29.41 1.91
C PRO A 476 -69.52 28.60 1.16
N GLY A 477 -68.26 28.72 1.65
CA GLY A 477 -67.22 27.66 1.62
C GLY A 477 -65.96 28.01 0.81
N GLU A 478 -64.72 27.80 1.22
CA GLU A 478 -64.14 26.99 2.30
C GLU A 478 -62.75 27.55 2.69
N GLU A 479 -62.42 27.47 3.98
CA GLU A 479 -61.05 27.43 4.50
C GLU A 479 -60.38 26.11 4.09
N TRP A 480 -59.05 26.13 3.84
CA TRP A 480 -58.28 24.90 3.70
C TRP A 480 -57.05 24.92 4.62
N ASP A 481 -57.10 24.01 5.59
CA ASP A 481 -56.11 23.70 6.61
C ASP A 481 -55.14 22.61 6.11
N GLY A 482 -54.04 22.44 6.85
CA GLY A 482 -52.87 21.67 6.51
C GLY A 482 -53.08 20.18 6.22
N GLN A 483 -52.15 19.63 5.45
CA GLN A 483 -51.24 18.56 5.88
C GLN A 483 -50.40 18.09 4.68
N ARG A 484 -49.08 18.01 4.86
CA ARG A 484 -48.29 16.92 4.28
C ARG A 484 -47.03 16.68 5.10
N GLN A 485 -46.98 15.49 5.69
CA GLN A 485 -45.92 14.97 6.53
C GLN A 485 -44.77 14.33 5.72
N HIS A 486 -43.64 14.20 6.41
CA HIS A 486 -42.56 13.21 6.26
C HIS A 486 -41.51 13.38 5.15
N GLY A 487 -40.39 14.03 5.53
CA GLY A 487 -39.05 13.69 5.05
C GLY A 487 -38.18 13.26 6.25
N PRO A 488 -37.38 12.18 6.18
CA PRO A 488 -36.50 11.81 7.27
C PRO A 488 -35.16 12.56 7.21
N ALA A 489 -34.65 12.81 8.41
CA ALA A 489 -33.38 13.43 8.75
C ALA A 489 -32.16 12.88 7.99
N LEU A 490 -31.21 13.77 7.64
CA LEU A 490 -29.80 13.42 7.62
C LEU A 490 -28.93 14.66 7.92
N GLN A 491 -28.75 14.92 9.21
CA GLN A 491 -27.77 15.87 9.72
C GLN A 491 -26.51 15.08 10.10
N GLN A 492 -25.37 15.49 9.54
CA GLN A 492 -24.02 15.38 10.07
C GLN A 492 -23.55 14.03 10.66
N ARG A 493 -22.65 13.36 9.92
CA ARG A 493 -21.37 12.82 10.44
C ARG A 493 -20.54 12.26 9.29
N LEU A 494 -19.56 13.02 8.83
CA LEU A 494 -18.36 12.49 8.18
C LEU A 494 -17.17 13.08 8.92
N GLY A 495 -16.75 12.35 9.95
CA GLY A 495 -15.41 12.48 10.49
C GLY A 495 -14.45 11.93 9.45
N LEU A 496 -13.64 12.81 8.90
CA LEU A 496 -12.35 12.45 8.32
C LEU A 496 -11.50 11.83 9.44
N VAL A 497 -11.07 10.60 9.24
CA VAL A 497 -9.91 10.03 9.92
C VAL A 497 -8.95 9.60 8.82
N LEU A 498 -7.74 10.17 8.90
CA LEU A 498 -6.56 9.89 8.10
C LEU A 498 -6.03 8.47 8.31
#